data_AF-A0A7J0H0W7-F1
#
_entry.id   AF-A0A7J0H0W7-F1
#
_cell.length_a   1.000
_cell.length_b   1.000
_cell.length_c   1.000
_cell.angle_alpha   90.00
_cell.angle_beta   90.00
_cell.angle_gamma   90.00
#
_symmetry.space_group_name_H-M   'P 1'
#
loop_
_entity.id
_entity.type
_entity.pdbx_description
1 polymer ?
#
loop_
_entity_poly.entity_id
_entity_poly.type
_entity_poly.pdbx_seq_one_letter_code
_entity_poly.pdbx_strand_id
1 'polypeptide(L)'
;MQGNKDGDSPMLALDQSKGPKVMATFCSGCKEEVECAGTANSDVKNVSAFQRFSVVLEGLADCVACGGNGTQELKLRRSAVTLLAFLASSGKPGFEILLGHRLPKRTNFLAMILQMLTSEMDVEVVNCSQPPEIFRERTLLIREALIFLNRLVSNPQYSTPVLRVLTNSRDTTCLTVDIAKRLSCKGKWLWQSDSVTRQMRESEIVELARVFKKRVFTFLGDSMQ
;
A
#
# COMPACT_ATOMS: atom_id res chain seq x y z
N MET A 1 -11.79 -46.29 -37.10
CA MET A 1 -11.27 -45.15 -37.87
C MET A 1 -12.18 -43.97 -37.58
N GLN A 2 -11.78 -43.06 -36.69
CA GLN A 2 -11.20 -41.73 -37.01
C GLN A 2 -12.22 -40.83 -37.73
N GLY A 3 -12.61 -39.64 -37.26
CA GLY A 3 -12.14 -38.84 -36.13
C GLY A 3 -12.92 -37.53 -35.94
N ASN A 4 -12.49 -36.83 -34.87
CA ASN A 4 -12.80 -35.51 -34.30
C ASN A 4 -13.34 -34.34 -35.15
N LYS A 5 -13.92 -33.41 -34.36
CA LYS A 5 -14.01 -31.93 -34.41
C LYS A 5 -15.47 -31.46 -34.54
N ASP A 6 -16.03 -30.58 -33.71
CA ASP A 6 -15.46 -29.42 -33.02
C ASP A 6 -15.98 -29.28 -31.57
N GLY A 7 -15.05 -28.91 -30.68
CA GLY A 7 -15.34 -28.54 -29.31
C GLY A 7 -15.61 -27.04 -29.23
N ASP A 8 -16.82 -26.68 -28.82
CA ASP A 8 -17.17 -25.34 -28.42
C ASP A 8 -16.93 -25.22 -26.90
N SER A 9 -15.89 -24.47 -26.53
CA SER A 9 -15.56 -24.18 -25.13
C SER A 9 -16.37 -22.96 -24.66
N PRO A 10 -17.25 -23.07 -23.66
CA PRO A 10 -17.79 -21.88 -23.04
C PRO A 10 -16.73 -21.28 -22.10
N MET A 11 -16.11 -20.23 -22.63
CA MET A 11 -15.64 -19.03 -21.95
C MET A 11 -15.98 -19.00 -20.45
N LEU A 12 -15.00 -19.37 -19.62
CA LEU A 12 -15.04 -19.21 -18.18
C LEU A 12 -15.15 -17.73 -17.85
N ALA A 13 -16.37 -17.27 -17.56
CA ALA A 13 -16.61 -16.06 -16.81
C ALA A 13 -15.94 -16.21 -15.44
N LEU A 14 -14.78 -15.56 -15.27
CA LEU A 14 -14.18 -15.36 -13.97
C LEU A 14 -15.16 -14.54 -13.13
N ASP A 15 -15.79 -15.22 -12.18
CA ASP A 15 -16.58 -14.66 -11.09
C ASP A 15 -15.75 -13.58 -10.36
N GLN A 16 -16.01 -12.32 -10.73
CA GLN A 16 -15.56 -11.15 -10.02
C GLN A 16 -16.48 -10.89 -8.81
N SER A 17 -16.53 -11.76 -7.80
CA SER A 17 -17.29 -11.41 -6.58
C SER A 17 -16.95 -12.20 -5.30
N LYS A 18 -15.68 -12.34 -4.94
CA LYS A 18 -15.33 -12.67 -3.54
C LYS A 18 -14.37 -11.67 -2.92
N GLY A 19 -14.78 -10.41 -2.94
CA GLY A 19 -14.36 -9.48 -1.89
C GLY A 19 -15.03 -9.91 -0.57
N PRO A 20 -14.31 -9.97 0.57
CA PRO A 20 -14.92 -10.31 1.84
C PRO A 20 -16.10 -9.39 2.15
N LYS A 21 -17.24 -9.96 2.56
CA LYS A 21 -18.47 -9.27 3.02
C LYS A 21 -18.19 -8.16 4.05
N VAL A 22 -17.06 -8.26 4.74
CA VAL A 22 -16.49 -7.26 5.65
C VAL A 22 -16.33 -5.89 5.00
N MET A 23 -15.92 -5.82 3.72
CA MET A 23 -15.77 -4.56 2.98
C MET A 23 -17.10 -3.86 2.70
N ALA A 24 -18.18 -4.61 2.49
CA ALA A 24 -19.51 -4.01 2.29
C ALA A 24 -19.98 -3.23 3.54
N THR A 25 -19.60 -3.70 4.74
CA THR A 25 -19.83 -2.97 5.99
C THR A 25 -18.95 -1.72 6.11
N PHE A 26 -17.72 -1.75 5.60
CA PHE A 26 -16.83 -0.57 5.60
C PHE A 26 -17.24 0.50 4.58
N CYS A 27 -17.74 0.11 3.40
CA CYS A 27 -18.06 1.04 2.30
C CYS A 27 -19.52 1.50 2.25
N SER A 28 -20.46 0.80 2.91
CA SER A 28 -21.88 1.20 2.93
C SER A 28 -22.15 2.54 3.63
N GLY A 29 -21.22 3.03 4.45
CA GLY A 29 -21.29 4.37 5.06
C GLY A 29 -20.79 5.53 4.17
N CYS A 30 -20.32 5.25 2.95
CA CYS A 30 -19.74 6.26 2.03
C CYS A 30 -20.63 6.61 0.84
N LYS A 31 -21.93 6.29 0.88
CA LYS A 31 -22.86 6.70 -0.17
C LYS A 31 -23.38 8.12 0.11
N GLU A 32 -22.75 9.11 -0.51
CA GLU A 32 -23.43 10.37 -0.82
C GLU A 32 -24.26 10.13 -2.09
N GLU A 33 -25.51 9.66 -1.91
CA GLU A 33 -26.50 9.72 -2.98
C GLU A 33 -27.09 11.13 -2.98
N VAL A 34 -26.60 11.96 -3.91
CA VAL A 34 -27.25 13.21 -4.29
C VAL A 34 -28.53 12.84 -5.03
N GLU A 35 -29.65 12.76 -4.32
CA GLU A 35 -30.97 12.96 -4.90
C GLU A 35 -31.95 13.46 -3.81
N CYS A 36 -32.49 14.66 -4.05
CA CYS A 36 -33.46 15.33 -3.22
C CYS A 36 -34.78 14.53 -3.13
N ALA A 37 -35.15 14.09 -1.93
CA ALA A 37 -36.48 14.33 -1.31
C ALA A 37 -36.64 13.50 -0.03
N GLY A 38 -36.58 14.18 1.12
CA GLY A 38 -37.27 13.86 2.37
C GLY A 38 -37.11 12.45 2.96
N THR A 39 -36.20 12.28 3.92
CA THR A 39 -36.43 11.51 5.17
C THR A 39 -35.34 11.88 6.19
N ALA A 40 -35.71 12.60 7.26
CA ALA A 40 -34.78 13.17 8.25
C ALA A 40 -34.14 12.17 9.24
N ASN A 41 -33.92 10.90 8.84
CA ASN A 41 -33.39 9.84 9.72
C ASN A 41 -32.21 9.04 9.12
N SER A 42 -31.86 9.27 7.84
CA SER A 42 -30.69 8.65 7.19
C SER A 42 -29.38 9.37 7.51
N ASP A 43 -29.43 10.69 7.64
CA ASP A 43 -28.22 11.53 7.73
C ASP A 43 -27.47 11.33 9.05
N VAL A 44 -28.18 11.23 10.18
CA VAL A 44 -27.56 11.04 11.51
C VAL A 44 -26.84 9.69 11.61
N LYS A 45 -27.42 8.63 11.02
CA LYS A 45 -26.85 7.28 11.06
C LYS A 45 -25.61 7.18 10.17
N ASN A 46 -25.62 7.82 9.00
CA ASN A 46 -24.47 7.88 8.09
C ASN A 46 -23.31 8.70 8.67
N VAL A 47 -23.60 9.85 9.29
CA VAL A 47 -22.59 10.64 10.02
C VAL A 47 -21.95 9.83 11.14
N SER A 48 -22.74 9.07 11.91
CA SER A 48 -22.22 8.23 13.00
C SER A 48 -21.35 7.05 12.49
N ALA A 49 -21.66 6.48 11.33
CA ALA A 49 -20.90 5.39 10.73
C ALA A 49 -19.58 5.89 10.13
N PHE A 50 -19.61 7.04 9.44
CA PHE A 50 -18.42 7.69 8.88
C PHE A 50 -17.44 8.13 9.98
N GLN A 51 -17.97 8.64 11.11
CA GLN A 51 -17.15 9.02 12.26
C GLN A 51 -16.46 7.80 12.90
N ARG A 52 -17.17 6.69 13.08
CA ARG A 52 -16.56 5.43 13.56
C ARG A 52 -15.50 4.91 12.60
N PHE A 53 -15.74 5.04 11.29
CA PHE A 53 -14.79 4.62 10.27
C PHE A 53 -13.52 5.49 10.29
N SER A 54 -13.66 6.80 10.48
CA SER A 54 -12.53 7.73 10.61
C SER A 54 -11.63 7.37 11.79
N VAL A 55 -12.21 7.03 12.96
CA VAL A 55 -11.45 6.59 14.14
C VAL A 55 -10.64 5.31 13.85
N VAL A 56 -11.18 4.38 13.05
CA VAL A 56 -10.45 3.17 12.65
C VAL A 56 -9.27 3.51 11.74
N LEU A 57 -9.45 4.45 10.80
CA LEU A 57 -8.38 4.89 9.91
C LEU A 57 -7.28 5.67 10.66
N GLU A 58 -7.66 6.47 11.64
CA GLU A 58 -6.73 7.14 12.54
C GLU A 58 -5.92 6.13 13.36
N GLY A 59 -6.58 5.15 13.98
CA GLY A 59 -5.88 4.08 14.71
C GLY A 59 -4.95 3.27 13.81
N LEU A 60 -5.34 3.05 12.55
CA LEU A 60 -4.49 2.40 11.55
C LEU A 60 -3.27 3.26 11.20
N ALA A 61 -3.46 4.58 11.10
CA ALA A 61 -2.38 5.53 10.87
C ALA A 61 -1.38 5.54 12.03
N ASP A 62 -1.87 5.54 13.27
CA ASP A 62 -1.05 5.46 14.48
C ASP A 62 -0.23 4.15 14.51
N CYS A 63 -0.83 3.04 14.08
CA CYS A 63 -0.12 1.77 13.96
C CYS A 63 1.04 1.85 12.95
N VAL A 64 0.86 2.53 11.81
CA VAL A 64 1.93 2.74 10.80
C VAL A 64 3.01 3.68 11.36
N ALA A 65 2.61 4.72 12.08
CA ALA A 65 3.49 5.76 12.63
C ALA A 65 4.17 5.34 13.95
N CYS A 66 3.91 4.14 14.47
CA CYS A 66 4.51 3.64 15.69
C CYS A 66 6.05 3.63 15.61
N GLY A 67 6.72 4.42 16.46
CA GLY A 67 8.17 4.69 16.38
C GLY A 67 9.08 3.65 17.04
N GLY A 68 8.53 2.57 17.63
CA GLY A 68 9.34 1.54 18.27
C GLY A 68 10.02 0.61 17.27
N ASN A 69 11.25 0.19 17.58
CA ASN A 69 12.08 -0.69 16.72
C ASN A 69 12.12 -2.15 17.20
N GLY A 70 11.30 -2.50 18.18
CA GLY A 70 11.18 -3.88 18.63
C GLY A 70 10.42 -4.76 17.65
N THR A 71 10.53 -6.07 17.83
CA THR A 71 9.87 -7.07 16.98
C THR A 71 8.35 -6.90 16.96
N GLN A 72 7.74 -6.49 18.08
CA GLN A 72 6.29 -6.36 18.20
C GLN A 72 5.76 -5.14 17.45
N GLU A 73 6.48 -4.02 17.52
CA GLU A 73 6.16 -2.78 16.80
C GLU A 73 6.36 -2.94 15.30
N LEU A 74 7.39 -3.67 14.86
CA LEU A 74 7.58 -4.04 13.46
C LEU A 74 6.43 -4.92 12.94
N LYS A 75 5.99 -5.91 13.73
CA LYS A 75 4.84 -6.77 13.39
C LYS A 75 3.53 -5.99 13.33
N LEU A 76 3.33 -5.02 14.23
CA LEU A 76 2.17 -4.15 14.23
C LEU A 76 2.13 -3.30 12.96
N ARG A 77 3.24 -2.62 12.64
CA ARG A 77 3.39 -1.84 11.40
C ARG A 77 3.16 -2.70 10.16
N ARG A 78 3.75 -3.90 10.11
CA ARG A 78 3.54 -4.82 8.98
C ARG A 78 2.07 -5.20 8.83
N SER A 79 1.39 -5.55 9.92
CA SER A 79 -0.03 -5.88 9.90
C SER A 79 -0.89 -4.72 9.41
N ALA A 80 -0.57 -3.49 9.82
CA ALA A 80 -1.23 -2.28 9.35
C ALA A 80 -1.03 -2.08 7.84
N VAL A 81 0.19 -2.24 7.34
CA VAL A 81 0.51 -2.17 5.91
C VAL A 81 -0.24 -3.25 5.12
N THR A 82 -0.30 -4.48 5.63
CA THR A 82 -1.06 -5.57 5.00
C THR A 82 -2.55 -5.23 4.92
N LEU A 83 -3.13 -4.60 5.94
CA LEU A 83 -4.52 -4.14 5.91
C LEU A 83 -4.74 -3.04 4.87
N LEU A 84 -3.82 -2.08 4.74
CA LEU A 84 -3.86 -1.06 3.67
C LEU A 84 -3.76 -1.71 2.28
N ALA A 85 -2.92 -2.74 2.11
CA ALA A 85 -2.81 -3.51 0.88
C ALA A 85 -4.10 -4.29 0.54
N PHE A 86 -4.81 -4.75 1.57
CA PHE A 86 -6.13 -5.36 1.42
C PHE A 86 -7.18 -4.33 1.00
N LEU A 87 -7.19 -3.14 1.62
CA LEU A 87 -8.07 -2.03 1.20
C LEU A 87 -7.84 -1.69 -0.27
N ALA A 88 -6.58 -1.53 -0.70
CA ALA A 88 -6.23 -1.29 -2.10
C ALA A 88 -6.72 -2.39 -3.06
N SER A 89 -6.89 -3.62 -2.57
CA SER A 89 -7.39 -4.76 -3.36
C SER A 89 -8.92 -4.78 -3.48
N SER A 90 -9.62 -3.93 -2.71
CA SER A 90 -11.08 -3.89 -2.67
C SER A 90 -11.71 -3.05 -3.79
N GLY A 91 -10.93 -2.65 -4.78
CA GLY A 91 -11.38 -1.85 -5.92
C GLY A 91 -11.60 -0.38 -5.56
N LYS A 92 -12.48 0.29 -6.32
CA LYS A 92 -12.74 1.73 -6.23
C LYS A 92 -12.91 2.27 -4.80
N PRO A 93 -13.76 1.67 -3.93
CA PRO A 93 -13.95 2.21 -2.59
C PRO A 93 -12.68 2.21 -1.75
N GLY A 94 -11.82 1.21 -1.92
CA GLY A 94 -10.53 1.14 -1.23
C GLY A 94 -9.58 2.26 -1.65
N PHE A 95 -9.54 2.60 -2.94
CA PHE A 95 -8.75 3.73 -3.44
C PHE A 95 -9.32 5.07 -2.98
N GLU A 96 -10.64 5.23 -2.95
CA GLU A 96 -11.29 6.44 -2.43
C GLU A 96 -10.96 6.67 -0.95
N ILE A 97 -10.93 5.60 -0.15
CA ILE A 97 -10.48 5.67 1.25
C ILE A 97 -9.01 6.10 1.32
N LEU A 98 -8.12 5.42 0.59
CA LEU A 98 -6.68 5.64 0.67
C LEU A 98 -6.21 7.01 0.16
N LEU A 99 -6.91 7.56 -0.85
CA LEU A 99 -6.57 8.84 -1.48
C LEU A 99 -7.40 10.01 -0.98
N GLY A 100 -8.66 9.77 -0.59
CA GLY A 100 -9.63 10.78 -0.20
C GLY A 100 -9.64 11.09 1.30
N HIS A 101 -9.30 10.12 2.15
CA HIS A 101 -9.29 10.35 3.59
C HIS A 101 -8.09 11.21 4.01
N ARG A 102 -8.37 12.37 4.61
CA ARG A 102 -7.35 13.24 5.19
C ARG A 102 -7.16 12.88 6.64
N LEU A 103 -6.00 12.30 6.95
CA LEU A 103 -5.59 12.04 8.32
C LEU A 103 -5.30 13.37 9.06
N PRO A 104 -5.29 13.38 10.40
CA PRO A 104 -4.83 14.51 11.19
C PRO A 104 -3.47 15.04 10.66
N LYS A 105 -3.28 16.37 10.71
CA LYS A 105 -2.12 17.09 10.12
C LYS A 105 -2.07 17.11 8.57
N ARG A 106 -3.17 16.81 7.88
CA ARG A 106 -3.26 16.81 6.39
C ARG A 106 -2.29 15.84 5.70
N THR A 107 -1.82 14.82 6.42
CA THR A 107 -1.05 13.72 5.82
C THR A 107 -1.99 12.72 5.16
N ASN A 108 -1.44 11.80 4.39
CA ASN A 108 -2.16 10.68 3.79
C ASN A 108 -1.37 9.39 4.01
N PHE A 109 -2.03 8.24 3.81
CA PHE A 109 -1.39 6.94 4.03
C PHE A 109 -0.12 6.75 3.20
N LEU A 110 -0.07 7.26 1.97
CA LEU A 110 1.09 7.11 1.11
C LEU A 110 2.30 7.88 1.70
N ALA A 111 2.10 9.12 2.13
CA ALA A 111 3.15 9.91 2.78
C ALA A 111 3.68 9.23 4.06
N MET A 112 2.81 8.68 4.89
CA MET A 112 3.23 7.96 6.11
C MET A 112 4.00 6.68 5.78
N ILE A 113 3.59 5.95 4.74
CA ILE A 113 4.30 4.74 4.28
C ILE A 113 5.70 5.09 3.78
N LEU A 114 5.86 6.19 3.04
CA LEU A 114 7.17 6.67 2.62
C LEU A 114 8.04 7.05 3.83
N GLN A 115 7.50 7.80 4.79
CA GLN A 115 8.24 8.17 6.01
C GLN A 115 8.66 6.94 6.83
N MET A 116 7.76 5.97 6.98
CA MET A 116 8.04 4.70 7.66
C MET A 116 9.15 3.94 6.93
N LEU A 117 9.08 3.82 5.60
CA LEU A 117 10.12 3.19 4.79
C LEU A 117 11.48 3.89 4.99
N THR A 118 11.54 5.21 4.90
CA THR A 118 12.77 5.97 5.13
C THR A 118 13.35 5.71 6.52
N SER A 119 12.52 5.74 7.57
CA SER A 119 12.96 5.44 8.94
C SER A 119 13.58 4.05 9.07
N GLU A 120 12.91 3.02 8.53
CA GLU A 120 13.44 1.65 8.57
C GLU A 120 14.73 1.50 7.77
N MET A 121 14.78 2.16 6.61
CA MET A 121 15.94 2.18 5.74
C MET A 121 17.16 2.86 6.39
N ASP A 122 16.96 3.85 7.25
CA ASP A 122 18.04 4.58 7.91
C ASP A 122 18.54 3.84 9.17
N VAL A 123 17.64 3.24 9.95
CA VAL A 123 18.01 2.39 11.11
C VAL A 123 18.90 1.22 10.70
N GLU A 124 18.64 0.67 9.52
CA GLU A 124 19.36 -0.47 8.96
C GLU A 124 20.75 -0.12 8.43
N VAL A 125 20.99 1.11 7.99
CA VAL A 125 22.34 1.59 7.62
C VAL A 125 23.23 1.75 8.85
N VAL A 126 22.64 2.05 10.02
CA VAL A 126 23.38 2.38 11.24
C VAL A 126 23.67 1.15 12.11
N ASN A 127 22.82 0.12 12.10
CA ASN A 127 22.90 -0.98 13.07
C ASN A 127 23.13 -2.36 12.44
N CYS A 128 24.39 -2.68 12.12
CA CYS A 128 24.80 -4.00 11.61
C CYS A 128 24.75 -5.13 12.68
N SER A 129 24.35 -4.81 13.92
CA SER A 129 24.37 -5.70 15.09
C SER A 129 22.98 -6.11 15.61
N GLN A 130 21.90 -5.83 14.87
CA GLN A 130 20.57 -6.13 15.36
C GLN A 130 20.28 -7.64 15.47
N PRO A 131 19.44 -8.06 16.43
CA PRO A 131 18.95 -9.43 16.52
C PRO A 131 18.37 -9.92 15.18
N PRO A 132 18.65 -11.17 14.76
CA PRO A 132 18.19 -11.72 13.48
C PRO A 132 16.67 -11.62 13.27
N GLU A 133 15.89 -11.69 14.34
CA GLU A 133 14.43 -11.59 14.31
C GLU A 133 13.95 -10.18 13.95
N ILE A 134 14.57 -9.15 14.53
CA ILE A 134 14.27 -7.75 14.24
C ILE A 134 14.61 -7.45 12.77
N PHE A 135 15.79 -7.88 12.33
CA PHE A 135 16.18 -7.77 10.93
C PHE A 135 15.17 -8.45 10.01
N ARG A 136 14.82 -9.71 10.32
CA ARG A 136 13.86 -10.50 9.54
C ARG A 136 12.52 -9.78 9.41
N GLU A 137 11.98 -9.25 10.51
CA GLU A 137 10.70 -8.55 10.52
C GLU A 137 10.76 -7.23 9.77
N ARG A 138 11.87 -6.46 9.87
CA ARG A 138 12.07 -5.24 9.07
C ARG A 138 12.08 -5.55 7.57
N THR A 139 12.81 -6.58 7.15
CA THR A 139 12.80 -7.01 5.74
C THR A 139 11.38 -7.32 5.26
N LEU A 140 10.57 -7.99 6.09
CA LEU A 140 9.18 -8.31 5.74
C LEU A 140 8.29 -7.05 5.70
N LEU A 141 8.48 -6.10 6.62
CA LEU A 141 7.78 -4.82 6.61
C LEU A 141 8.07 -4.02 5.32
N ILE A 142 9.35 -3.88 4.95
CA ILE A 142 9.77 -3.18 3.71
C ILE A 142 9.16 -3.86 2.48
N ARG A 143 9.21 -5.19 2.42
CA ARG A 143 8.61 -5.98 1.34
C ARG A 143 7.10 -5.72 1.21
N GLU A 144 6.34 -5.82 2.29
CA GLU A 144 4.88 -5.59 2.27
C GLU A 144 4.53 -4.16 1.86
N ALA A 145 5.31 -3.17 2.32
CA ALA A 145 5.12 -1.77 1.93
C ALA A 145 5.36 -1.54 0.44
N LEU A 146 6.40 -2.16 -0.13
CA LEU A 146 6.64 -2.10 -1.58
C LEU A 146 5.56 -2.83 -2.39
N ILE A 147 5.01 -3.95 -1.88
CA ILE A 147 3.87 -4.63 -2.52
C ILE A 147 2.65 -3.72 -2.53
N PHE A 148 2.35 -3.08 -1.39
CA PHE A 148 1.28 -2.10 -1.28
C PHE A 148 1.44 -0.96 -2.30
N LEU A 149 2.60 -0.30 -2.31
CA LEU A 149 2.89 0.80 -3.22
C LEU A 149 2.78 0.36 -4.69
N ASN A 150 3.38 -0.77 -5.05
CA ASN A 150 3.29 -1.32 -6.41
C ASN A 150 1.85 -1.64 -6.80
N ARG A 151 1.03 -2.17 -5.88
CA ARG A 151 -0.39 -2.43 -6.15
C ARG A 151 -1.13 -1.13 -6.50
N LEU A 152 -0.85 -0.04 -5.78
CA LEU A 152 -1.46 1.25 -6.06
C LEU A 152 -1.02 1.83 -7.41
N VAL A 153 0.30 1.93 -7.65
CA VAL A 153 0.83 2.52 -8.89
C VAL A 153 0.68 1.60 -10.11
N SER A 154 0.29 0.34 -9.91
CA SER A 154 0.00 -0.62 -10.98
C SER A 154 -1.46 -0.71 -11.38
N ASN A 155 -2.36 -0.03 -10.66
CA ASN A 155 -3.77 -0.06 -11.00
C ASN A 155 -4.05 0.77 -12.27
N PRO A 156 -4.74 0.21 -13.28
CA PRO A 156 -4.97 0.91 -14.55
C PRO A 156 -5.83 2.17 -14.40
N GLN A 157 -6.75 2.21 -13.43
CA GLN A 157 -7.64 3.35 -13.20
C GLN A 157 -7.03 4.38 -12.22
N TYR A 158 -6.27 3.91 -11.22
CA TYR A 158 -5.83 4.76 -10.11
C TYR A 158 -4.34 5.08 -10.09
N SER A 159 -3.52 4.49 -10.97
CA SER A 159 -2.07 4.74 -11.00
C SER A 159 -1.73 6.22 -11.11
N THR A 160 -2.36 6.97 -12.04
CA THR A 160 -2.12 8.40 -12.22
C THR A 160 -2.49 9.24 -10.98
N PRO A 161 -3.69 9.13 -10.39
CA PRO A 161 -4.01 9.78 -9.12
C PRO A 161 -3.03 9.45 -7.98
N VAL A 162 -2.65 8.18 -7.83
CA VAL A 162 -1.68 7.73 -6.82
C VAL A 162 -0.33 8.39 -7.02
N LEU A 163 0.19 8.36 -8.26
CA LEU A 163 1.48 8.95 -8.60
C LEU A 163 1.48 10.47 -8.39
N ARG A 164 0.37 11.14 -8.69
CA ARG A 164 0.19 12.56 -8.37
C ARG A 164 0.25 12.82 -6.87
N VAL A 165 -0.33 11.96 -6.02
CA VAL A 165 -0.22 12.09 -4.56
C VAL A 165 1.23 11.88 -4.10
N LEU A 166 1.94 10.88 -4.64
CA LEU A 166 3.35 10.63 -4.33
C LEU A 166 4.29 11.75 -4.77
N THR A 167 3.85 12.60 -5.69
CA THR A 167 4.65 13.68 -6.29
C THR A 167 4.03 15.07 -6.10
N ASN A 168 3.09 15.20 -5.15
CA ASN A 168 2.34 16.44 -4.95
C ASN A 168 3.13 17.58 -4.29
N SER A 169 4.28 17.26 -3.70
CA SER A 169 5.16 18.20 -3.02
C SER A 169 6.60 17.79 -3.24
N ARG A 170 7.52 18.74 -3.06
CA ARG A 170 8.96 18.48 -3.14
C ARG A 170 9.38 17.39 -2.16
N ASP A 171 8.90 17.45 -0.92
CA ASP A 171 9.28 16.52 0.14
C ASP A 171 8.82 15.10 -0.18
N THR A 172 7.54 14.91 -0.54
CA THR A 172 7.00 13.59 -0.92
C THR A 172 7.71 13.04 -2.16
N THR A 173 8.00 13.89 -3.14
CA THR A 173 8.72 13.51 -4.36
C THR A 173 10.14 13.06 -4.03
N CYS A 174 10.86 13.82 -3.20
CA CYS A 174 12.20 13.48 -2.75
C CYS A 174 12.22 12.14 -2.01
N LEU A 175 11.31 11.91 -1.06
CA LEU A 175 11.19 10.62 -0.36
C LEU A 175 10.90 9.48 -1.33
N THR A 176 9.93 9.67 -2.24
CA THR A 176 9.56 8.65 -3.24
C THR A 176 10.75 8.26 -4.11
N VAL A 177 11.48 9.25 -4.63
CA VAL A 177 12.64 9.03 -5.50
C VAL A 177 13.81 8.41 -4.72
N ASP A 178 14.06 8.85 -3.48
CA ASP A 178 15.13 8.30 -2.64
C ASP A 178 14.89 6.82 -2.34
N ILE A 179 13.68 6.47 -1.87
CA ILE A 179 13.25 5.10 -1.59
C ILE A 179 13.41 4.22 -2.83
N ALA A 180 12.85 4.67 -3.96
CA ALA A 180 12.93 3.95 -5.23
C ALA A 180 14.37 3.72 -5.68
N LYS A 181 15.26 4.72 -5.52
CA LYS A 181 16.69 4.58 -5.86
C LYS A 181 17.39 3.62 -4.92
N ARG A 182 17.34 3.85 -3.60
CA ARG A 182 18.06 3.08 -2.57
C ARG A 182 17.66 1.61 -2.55
N LEU A 183 16.36 1.30 -2.59
CA LEU A 183 15.89 -0.09 -2.55
C LEU A 183 16.11 -0.82 -3.89
N SER A 184 16.22 -0.12 -5.02
CA SER A 184 16.53 -0.75 -6.32
C SER A 184 17.99 -1.20 -6.49
N CYS A 185 18.88 -0.80 -5.58
CA CYS A 185 20.32 -1.06 -5.65
C CYS A 185 20.72 -2.29 -4.81
N LYS A 186 21.04 -3.41 -5.48
CA LYS A 186 21.39 -4.72 -4.90
C LYS A 186 22.72 -4.79 -4.12
N GLY A 187 23.24 -3.69 -3.58
CA GLY A 187 24.58 -3.70 -2.94
C GLY A 187 24.89 -2.58 -1.96
N LYS A 188 23.96 -1.67 -1.69
CA LYS A 188 24.12 -0.63 -0.66
C LYS A 188 23.69 -1.09 0.73
N TRP A 189 22.89 -2.14 0.76
CA TRP A 189 22.47 -2.75 2.00
C TRP A 189 23.58 -3.67 2.46
N LEU A 190 24.22 -3.36 3.59
CA LEU A 190 25.19 -4.24 4.28
C LEU A 190 24.45 -5.46 4.86
N TRP A 191 23.75 -6.18 3.99
CA TRP A 191 23.03 -7.40 4.30
C TRP A 191 23.98 -8.61 4.22
N GLN A 192 25.15 -8.51 4.84
CA GLN A 192 26.11 -9.60 4.85
C GLN A 192 25.56 -10.75 5.71
N SER A 193 24.89 -11.70 5.08
CA SER A 193 24.45 -12.94 5.73
C SER A 193 24.22 -14.03 4.70
N ASP A 194 24.78 -15.20 4.98
CA ASP A 194 24.90 -16.32 4.05
C ASP A 194 23.63 -17.18 3.89
N SER A 195 22.49 -16.78 4.48
CA SER A 195 21.28 -17.60 4.39
C SER A 195 20.51 -17.36 3.09
N VAL A 196 20.29 -18.45 2.32
CA VAL A 196 19.55 -18.43 1.03
C VAL A 196 18.18 -17.76 1.14
N THR A 197 17.46 -18.00 2.24
CA THR A 197 16.13 -17.42 2.50
C THR A 197 16.15 -15.91 2.69
N ARG A 198 17.26 -15.36 3.19
CA ARG A 198 17.47 -13.92 3.29
C ARG A 198 17.79 -13.35 1.91
N GLN A 199 18.74 -13.93 1.18
CA GLN A 199 19.10 -13.49 -0.18
C GLN A 199 17.90 -13.48 -1.15
N MET A 200 16.97 -14.46 -1.02
CA MET A 200 15.72 -14.48 -1.79
C MET A 200 14.84 -13.26 -1.50
N ARG A 201 14.58 -12.96 -0.22
CA ARG A 201 13.74 -11.83 0.18
C ARG A 201 14.36 -10.50 -0.25
N GLU A 202 15.67 -10.40 -0.19
CA GLU A 202 16.40 -9.20 -0.62
C GLU A 202 16.30 -8.99 -2.13
N SER A 203 16.45 -10.07 -2.90
CA SER A 203 16.27 -10.02 -4.36
C SER A 203 14.84 -9.62 -4.73
N GLU A 204 13.85 -10.08 -3.97
CA GLU A 204 12.45 -9.71 -4.15
C GLU A 204 12.20 -8.22 -3.83
N ILE A 205 12.74 -7.70 -2.73
CA ILE A 205 12.67 -6.26 -2.40
C ILE A 205 13.27 -5.42 -3.53
N VAL A 206 14.44 -5.81 -4.02
CA VAL A 206 15.11 -5.09 -5.11
C VAL A 206 14.25 -5.09 -6.38
N GLU A 207 13.61 -6.20 -6.71
CA GLU A 207 12.75 -6.28 -7.90
C GLU A 207 11.47 -5.46 -7.73
N LEU A 208 10.80 -5.57 -6.58
CA LEU A 208 9.65 -4.73 -6.24
C LEU A 208 10.01 -3.23 -6.32
N ALA A 209 11.18 -2.84 -5.82
CA ALA A 209 11.66 -1.46 -5.87
C ALA A 209 11.96 -1.01 -7.31
N ARG A 210 12.48 -1.87 -8.18
CA ARG A 210 12.70 -1.56 -9.60
C ARG A 210 11.40 -1.30 -10.34
N VAL A 211 10.38 -2.13 -10.11
CA VAL A 211 9.04 -1.93 -10.69
C VAL A 211 8.47 -0.59 -10.25
N PHE A 212 8.54 -0.31 -8.94
CA PHE A 212 8.07 0.95 -8.38
C PHE A 212 8.82 2.15 -8.98
N LYS A 213 10.17 2.08 -8.98
CA LYS A 213 11.05 3.09 -9.57
C LYS A 213 10.72 3.36 -11.02
N LYS A 214 10.55 2.33 -11.85
CA LYS A 214 10.22 2.49 -13.27
C LYS A 214 8.95 3.32 -13.44
N ARG A 215 7.88 2.98 -12.71
CA ARG A 215 6.60 3.70 -12.79
C ARG A 215 6.70 5.15 -12.34
N VAL A 216 7.38 5.40 -11.22
CA VAL A 216 7.60 6.77 -10.70
C VAL A 216 8.39 7.61 -11.70
N PHE A 217 9.47 7.06 -12.26
CA PHE A 217 10.35 7.82 -13.16
C PHE A 217 9.72 8.06 -14.53
N THR A 218 8.96 7.11 -15.06
CA THR A 218 8.15 7.33 -16.26
C THR A 218 7.17 8.48 -16.02
N PHE A 219 6.41 8.44 -14.93
CA PHE A 219 5.47 9.51 -14.60
C PHE A 219 6.13 10.89 -14.42
N LEU A 220 7.29 10.95 -13.75
CA LEU A 220 8.04 12.20 -13.59
C LEU A 220 8.63 12.72 -14.91
N GLY A 221 8.95 11.83 -15.86
CA GLY A 221 9.35 12.21 -17.21
C GLY A 221 8.18 12.77 -18.03
N ASP A 222 7.01 12.15 -17.91
CA ASP A 222 5.78 12.56 -18.61
C ASP A 222 5.17 13.87 -18.05
N SER A 223 5.46 14.22 -16.80
CA SER A 223 4.95 15.43 -16.12
C SER A 223 5.86 16.66 -16.24
N MET A 224 7.02 16.53 -16.90
CA MET A 224 7.97 17.62 -17.19
C MET A 224 7.89 18.09 -18.66
N GLN A 225 6.81 17.75 -19.36
CA GLN A 225 6.52 18.11 -20.75
C GLN A 225 5.27 18.97 -20.82
#